data_AF-A0A8X6NFB8-F1
#
_entry.id   AF-A0A8X6NFB8-F1
#
_cell.length_a   1.000
_cell.length_b   1.000
_cell.length_c   1.000
_cell.angle_alpha   90.00
_cell.angle_beta   90.00
_cell.angle_gamma   90.00
#
_symmetry.space_group_name_H-M   'P 1'
#
loop_
_entity.id
_entity.type
_entity.pdbx_description
1 polymer ?
#
loop_
_entity_poly.entity_id
_entity_poly.type
_entity_poly.pdbx_seq_one_letter_code
_entity_poly.pdbx_strand_id
1 'polypeptide(L)'
;MKEFGLSSGTPLLLSEGSSSFYCNAANHSERDEIKESLQQYYEMDEEWRWRKGHKPSRFMQKCLFRGRICPQNRLSYFQNLRYGNCITFNKRKEEMKALTVSDVGPNTGLILELKLESVTYHPSTKALGARVVIHHPNETPSPEDQGFIEISVSLRQSIMYRLPTPFRDHCVYCERRHGTSVNNQKDYVRSGIKNRKFLQMWLH
;
A
#
# COMPACT_ATOMS: atom_id res chain seq x y z
N MET A 1 -31.36 32.07 -13.80
CA MET A 1 -29.96 31.83 -14.22
C MET A 1 -29.26 31.15 -13.05
N LYS A 2 -28.79 29.92 -13.27
CA LYS A 2 -28.21 29.03 -12.25
C LYS A 2 -26.72 29.34 -12.10
N GLU A 3 -26.27 29.62 -10.89
CA GLU A 3 -24.84 29.59 -10.55
C GLU A 3 -24.40 28.13 -10.35
N PHE A 4 -23.31 27.76 -11.02
CA PHE A 4 -22.66 26.46 -10.92
C PHE A 4 -21.75 26.44 -9.69
N GLY A 5 -22.10 25.64 -8.69
CA GLY A 5 -21.20 25.30 -7.58
C GLY A 5 -20.16 24.28 -8.03
N LEU A 6 -18.90 24.69 -8.11
CA LEU A 6 -17.75 23.79 -8.27
C LEU A 6 -17.65 22.91 -7.02
N SER A 7 -18.01 21.64 -7.10
CA SER A 7 -17.70 20.67 -6.05
C SER A 7 -16.19 20.36 -6.10
N SER A 8 -15.40 21.07 -5.30
CA SER A 8 -14.00 20.74 -5.07
C SER A 8 -13.94 19.41 -4.31
N GLY A 9 -13.72 18.31 -5.03
CA GLY A 9 -13.30 17.06 -4.39
C GLY A 9 -12.02 17.35 -3.61
N THR A 10 -12.07 17.20 -2.29
CA THR A 10 -10.93 17.45 -1.41
C THR A 10 -9.75 16.57 -1.87
N PRO A 11 -8.61 17.14 -2.27
CA PRO A 11 -7.40 16.36 -2.52
C PRO A 11 -7.05 15.63 -1.22
N LEU A 12 -6.70 14.35 -1.34
CA LEU A 12 -6.33 13.51 -0.21
C LEU A 12 -5.23 14.21 0.61
N LEU A 13 -5.58 14.56 1.85
CA LEU A 13 -4.67 15.06 2.87
C LEU A 13 -3.44 14.14 2.92
N LEU A 14 -2.27 14.70 2.60
CA LEU A 14 -0.97 14.11 2.89
C LEU A 14 -0.78 14.03 4.41
N SER A 15 -1.47 13.10 5.08
CA SER A 15 -1.20 12.81 6.49
C SER A 15 -0.07 11.79 6.57
N GLU A 16 1.15 12.32 6.60
CA GLU A 16 2.14 11.96 7.62
C GLU A 16 2.68 13.28 8.15
N GLY A 17 1.84 13.94 8.96
CA GLY A 17 2.22 15.08 9.77
C GLY A 17 2.70 14.58 11.12
N SER A 18 4.00 14.38 11.25
CA SER A 18 4.69 14.36 12.53
C SER A 18 6.13 14.83 12.38
N SER A 19 6.29 16.10 12.01
CA SER A 19 7.30 16.97 12.59
C SER A 19 6.95 18.42 12.30
N SER A 20 6.43 19.06 13.33
CA SER A 20 6.46 20.51 13.51
C SER A 20 7.91 20.96 13.72
N PHE A 21 8.80 20.81 12.73
CA PHE A 21 10.12 21.45 12.70
C PHE A 21 10.55 21.56 11.23
N TYR A 22 10.72 22.80 10.74
CA TYR A 22 10.89 23.23 9.33
C TYR A 22 9.59 23.48 8.53
N CYS A 23 8.86 24.54 8.92
CA CYS A 23 8.11 25.33 7.95
C CYS A 23 9.10 26.21 7.17
N ASN A 24 9.86 25.63 6.24
CA ASN A 24 10.30 26.43 5.11
C ASN A 24 9.08 26.58 4.20
N ALA A 25 8.67 27.82 3.95
CA ALA A 25 7.70 28.12 2.92
C ALA A 25 8.29 27.62 1.60
N ALA A 26 7.92 26.40 1.18
CA ALA A 26 8.14 25.99 -0.20
C ALA A 26 7.50 27.05 -1.09
N ASN A 27 8.28 27.58 -2.04
CA ASN A 27 7.82 28.65 -2.93
C ASN A 27 6.55 28.19 -3.66
N HIS A 28 5.61 29.11 -3.88
CA HIS A 28 4.32 28.82 -4.54
C HIS A 28 4.50 28.07 -5.87
N SER A 29 5.52 28.46 -6.66
CA SER A 29 5.91 27.82 -7.92
C SER A 29 6.25 26.33 -7.78
N GLU A 30 7.00 25.95 -6.74
CA GLU A 30 7.42 24.56 -6.53
C GLU A 30 6.24 23.66 -6.15
N ARG A 31 5.28 24.20 -5.39
CA ARG A 31 4.04 23.49 -5.06
C ARG A 31 3.17 23.25 -6.29
N ASP A 32 3.10 24.22 -7.19
CA ASP A 32 2.30 24.11 -8.42
C ASP A 32 2.91 23.09 -9.39
N GLU A 33 4.23 23.08 -9.56
CA GLU A 33 4.96 22.09 -10.37
C GLU A 33 4.79 20.66 -9.82
N ILE A 34 4.91 20.48 -8.50
CA ILE A 34 4.65 19.18 -7.84
C ILE A 34 3.22 18.72 -8.13
N LYS A 35 2.25 19.62 -8.04
CA LYS A 35 0.83 19.31 -8.23
C LYS A 35 0.54 18.89 -9.68
N GLU A 36 1.09 19.61 -10.65
CA GLU A 36 0.96 19.29 -12.07
C GLU A 36 1.62 17.95 -12.40
N SER A 37 2.84 17.72 -11.92
CA SER A 37 3.55 16.45 -12.11
C SER A 37 2.79 15.27 -11.52
N LEU A 38 2.23 15.43 -10.32
CA LEU A 38 1.39 14.41 -9.69
C LEU A 38 0.14 14.15 -10.52
N GLN A 39 -0.56 15.20 -10.96
CA GLN A 39 -1.76 15.06 -11.77
C GLN A 39 -1.47 14.28 -13.06
N GLN A 40 -0.39 14.64 -13.77
CA GLN A 40 0.05 13.91 -14.95
C GLN A 40 0.31 12.43 -14.63
N TYR A 41 0.98 12.13 -13.50
CA TYR A 41 1.23 10.75 -13.08
C TYR A 41 -0.08 9.97 -12.81
N TYR A 42 -1.07 10.58 -12.15
CA TYR A 42 -2.36 9.92 -11.87
C TYR A 42 -3.19 9.66 -13.15
N GLU A 43 -3.01 10.47 -14.19
CA GLU A 43 -3.70 10.34 -15.48
C GLU A 43 -3.02 9.31 -16.41
N MET A 44 -1.76 8.93 -16.16
CA MET A 44 -1.07 7.89 -16.92
C MET A 44 -1.69 6.50 -16.71
N ASP A 45 -1.69 5.70 -17.76
CA ASP A 45 -2.06 4.29 -17.68
C ASP A 45 -1.08 3.48 -16.82
N GLU A 46 -1.55 2.32 -16.38
CA GLU A 46 -0.84 1.45 -15.46
C GLU A 46 0.49 0.95 -16.02
N GLU A 47 0.54 0.61 -17.31
CA GLU A 47 1.75 0.10 -17.96
C GLU A 47 2.84 1.17 -18.01
N TRP A 48 2.47 2.40 -18.38
CA TRP A 48 3.38 3.53 -18.39
C TRP A 48 3.88 3.88 -16.99
N ARG A 49 2.98 3.92 -15.99
CA ARG A 49 3.39 4.09 -14.58
C ARG A 49 4.33 2.99 -14.13
N TRP A 50 4.09 1.74 -14.56
CA TRP A 50 4.93 0.59 -14.20
C TRP A 50 6.32 0.68 -14.87
N ARG A 51 6.36 1.18 -16.10
CA ARG A 51 7.60 1.40 -16.84
C ARG A 51 8.46 2.48 -16.20
N LYS A 52 7.84 3.59 -15.81
CA LYS A 52 8.49 4.76 -15.20
C LYS A 52 8.88 4.54 -13.74
N GLY A 53 8.14 3.71 -13.00
CA GLY A 53 8.46 3.37 -11.61
C GLY A 53 9.71 2.51 -11.46
N HIS A 54 10.28 2.47 -10.24
CA HIS A 54 11.44 1.65 -9.94
C HIS A 54 11.18 0.18 -10.26
N LYS A 55 12.15 -0.48 -10.89
CA LYS A 55 12.02 -1.89 -11.26
C LYS A 55 12.26 -2.79 -10.06
N PRO A 56 11.40 -3.79 -9.80
CA PRO A 56 11.58 -4.72 -8.68
C PRO A 56 12.97 -5.36 -8.62
N SER A 57 13.52 -5.74 -9.78
CA SER A 57 14.86 -6.34 -9.89
C SER A 57 16.02 -5.38 -9.58
N ARG A 58 15.81 -4.06 -9.72
CA ARG A 58 16.79 -3.03 -9.34
C ARG A 58 16.62 -2.61 -7.89
N PHE A 59 15.40 -2.64 -7.38
CA PHE A 59 15.08 -2.27 -6.01
C PHE A 59 15.47 -3.37 -5.00
N MET A 60 15.11 -4.63 -5.26
CA MET A 60 15.42 -5.76 -4.38
C MET A 60 16.61 -6.55 -4.93
N GLN A 61 17.79 -6.29 -4.37
CA GLN A 61 19.05 -6.90 -4.79
C GLN A 61 19.18 -8.34 -4.25
N LYS A 62 18.73 -8.57 -3.02
CA LYS A 62 18.79 -9.87 -2.36
C LYS A 62 17.50 -10.16 -1.63
N CYS A 63 17.06 -11.42 -1.70
CA CYS A 63 15.95 -11.93 -0.91
C CYS A 63 16.32 -13.32 -0.41
N LEU A 64 16.39 -13.48 0.91
CA LEU A 64 16.58 -14.76 1.57
C LEU A 64 15.42 -15.05 2.51
N PHE A 65 14.94 -16.28 2.49
CA PHE A 65 13.98 -16.79 3.45
C PHE A 65 14.50 -18.12 4.00
N ARG A 66 14.61 -18.23 5.33
CA ARG A 66 15.23 -19.39 6.00
C ARG A 66 16.63 -19.71 5.43
N GLY A 67 17.44 -18.67 5.21
CA GLY A 67 18.79 -18.78 4.65
C GLY A 67 18.89 -19.16 3.17
N ARG A 68 17.78 -19.32 2.45
CA ARG A 68 17.77 -19.70 1.01
C ARG A 68 17.21 -18.57 0.15
N ILE A 69 17.65 -18.49 -1.10
CA ILE A 69 17.12 -17.51 -2.06
C ILE A 69 15.59 -17.66 -2.16
N CYS A 70 14.88 -16.54 -2.09
CA CYS A 70 13.42 -16.54 -2.19
C CYS A 70 12.96 -17.13 -3.53
N PRO A 71 11.95 -18.01 -3.54
CA PRO A 71 11.45 -18.55 -4.80
C PRO A 71 10.70 -17.47 -5.58
N GLN A 72 10.94 -17.36 -6.88
CA GLN A 72 10.30 -16.32 -7.71
C GLN A 72 8.77 -16.44 -7.74
N ASN A 73 8.23 -17.65 -7.69
CA ASN A 73 6.78 -17.88 -7.63
C ASN A 73 6.14 -17.41 -6.31
N ARG A 74 6.94 -17.09 -5.28
CA ARG A 74 6.50 -16.50 -4.00
C ARG A 74 6.53 -14.99 -3.99
N LEU A 75 7.06 -14.38 -5.05
CA LEU A 75 6.98 -12.95 -5.25
C LEU A 75 5.73 -12.64 -6.09
N SER A 76 5.16 -11.49 -5.79
CA SER A 76 4.10 -10.88 -6.57
C SER A 76 4.32 -9.38 -6.58
N TYR A 77 3.80 -8.75 -7.62
CA TYR A 77 4.00 -7.34 -7.84
C TYR A 77 2.67 -6.65 -8.01
N PHE A 78 2.56 -5.42 -7.51
CA PHE A 78 1.40 -4.58 -7.71
C PHE A 78 1.84 -3.13 -7.76
N GLN A 79 1.02 -2.28 -8.35
CA GLN A 79 1.29 -0.85 -8.38
C GLN A 79 0.46 -0.13 -7.31
N ASN A 80 1.11 0.80 -6.64
CA ASN A 80 0.52 1.72 -5.70
C ASN A 80 0.68 3.15 -6.24
N LEU A 81 -0.38 3.95 -6.23
CA LEU A 81 -0.34 5.31 -6.77
C LEU A 81 0.53 6.27 -5.95
N ARG A 82 0.75 5.99 -4.66
CA ARG A 82 1.58 6.83 -3.79
C ARG A 82 3.03 6.34 -3.72
N TYR A 83 3.25 5.04 -3.82
CA TYR A 83 4.56 4.40 -3.59
C TYR A 83 5.15 3.69 -4.81
N GLY A 84 4.48 3.73 -5.97
CA GLY A 84 4.95 3.15 -7.22
C GLY A 84 4.87 1.62 -7.24
N ASN A 85 5.89 0.98 -7.79
CA ASN A 85 5.90 -0.48 -7.97
C ASN A 85 6.26 -1.18 -6.66
N CYS A 86 5.35 -1.99 -6.14
CA CYS A 86 5.51 -2.71 -4.89
C CYS A 86 5.80 -4.19 -5.12
N ILE A 87 6.50 -4.81 -4.16
CA ILE A 87 6.84 -6.23 -4.12
C ILE A 87 6.15 -6.84 -2.90
N THR A 88 5.51 -7.99 -3.07
CA THR A 88 4.91 -8.77 -1.99
C THR A 88 5.48 -10.17 -1.98
N PHE A 89 6.11 -10.53 -0.87
CA PHE A 89 6.57 -11.88 -0.60
C PHE A 89 5.46 -12.70 0.08
N ASN A 90 5.33 -13.96 -0.32
CA ASN A 90 4.48 -14.96 0.34
C ASN A 90 2.97 -14.64 0.36
N LYS A 91 2.47 -13.91 -0.64
CA LYS A 91 1.03 -13.75 -0.89
C LYS A 91 0.40 -15.11 -1.22
N ARG A 92 -0.80 -15.39 -0.70
CA ARG A 92 -1.51 -16.64 -1.03
C ARG A 92 -1.92 -16.62 -2.50
N LYS A 93 -1.66 -17.74 -3.19
CA LYS A 93 -2.14 -18.06 -4.54
C LYS A 93 -2.94 -19.36 -4.44
N GLU A 94 -3.94 -19.57 -5.29
CA GLU A 94 -4.96 -20.65 -5.13
C GLU A 94 -4.34 -22.03 -4.88
N GLU A 95 -3.22 -22.35 -5.53
CA GLU A 95 -2.56 -23.66 -5.45
C GLU A 95 -1.34 -23.69 -4.49
N MET A 96 -1.04 -22.59 -3.81
CA MET A 96 0.17 -22.48 -2.98
C MET A 96 -0.15 -22.13 -1.53
N LYS A 97 0.17 -23.07 -0.63
CA LYS A 97 0.19 -22.79 0.82
C LYS A 97 1.24 -21.74 1.14
N ALA A 98 0.92 -20.81 2.04
CA ALA A 98 1.87 -19.82 2.53
C ALA A 98 3.08 -20.50 3.16
N LEU A 99 4.28 -19.96 2.90
CA LEU A 99 5.49 -20.32 3.62
C LEU A 99 5.35 -19.91 5.08
N THR A 100 5.77 -20.77 6.00
CA THR A 100 5.74 -20.53 7.44
C THR A 100 7.16 -20.40 7.98
N VAL A 101 7.34 -20.15 9.27
CA VAL A 101 8.62 -20.34 9.98
C VAL A 101 8.31 -21.11 11.27
N SER A 102 9.16 -22.06 11.64
CA SER A 102 8.97 -22.86 12.86
C SER A 102 9.80 -22.33 14.03
N ASP A 103 10.94 -21.71 13.73
CA ASP A 103 11.91 -21.25 14.71
C ASP A 103 12.08 -19.73 14.65
N VAL A 104 12.28 -19.13 15.82
CA VAL A 104 12.57 -17.70 15.96
C VAL A 104 14.09 -17.49 15.82
N GLY A 105 14.48 -16.55 14.97
CA GLY A 105 15.88 -16.15 14.83
C GLY A 105 16.12 -15.23 13.62
N PRO A 106 17.23 -14.49 13.62
CA PRO A 106 17.54 -13.56 12.53
C PRO A 106 17.77 -14.29 11.19
N ASN A 107 18.24 -15.54 11.22
CA ASN A 107 18.54 -16.33 10.03
C ASN A 107 17.37 -17.17 9.51
N THR A 108 16.27 -17.28 10.29
CA THR A 108 15.10 -18.09 9.94
C THR A 108 14.01 -17.28 9.24
N GLY A 109 14.03 -15.96 9.43
CA GLY A 109 13.07 -15.01 8.86
C GLY A 109 13.32 -14.65 7.39
N LEU A 110 12.75 -13.50 7.00
CA LEU A 110 12.95 -12.86 5.70
C LEU A 110 14.08 -11.83 5.82
N ILE A 111 15.11 -11.96 4.99
CA ILE A 111 16.22 -11.02 4.90
C ILE A 111 16.19 -10.41 3.50
N LEU A 112 16.15 -9.08 3.43
CA LEU A 112 16.12 -8.32 2.19
C LEU A 112 17.34 -7.40 2.13
N GLU A 113 17.93 -7.29 0.94
CA GLU A 113 18.89 -6.23 0.62
C GLU A 113 18.26 -5.35 -0.45
N LEU A 114 18.04 -4.08 -0.11
CA LEU A 114 17.31 -3.13 -0.95
C LEU A 114 18.26 -2.03 -1.41
N LYS A 115 18.18 -1.68 -2.70
CA LYS A 115 18.91 -0.56 -3.29
C LYS A 115 17.93 0.60 -3.49
N LEU A 116 18.10 1.64 -2.68
CA LEU A 116 17.38 2.89 -2.83
C LEU A 116 18.10 3.76 -3.86
N GLU A 117 17.48 4.03 -5.00
CA GLU A 117 18.02 4.94 -6.03
C GLU A 117 17.69 6.40 -5.65
N SER A 118 18.19 6.89 -4.52
CA SER A 118 17.81 8.20 -3.94
C SER A 118 18.04 9.40 -4.87
N VAL A 119 18.99 9.29 -5.80
CA VAL A 119 19.30 10.33 -6.80
C VAL A 119 18.12 10.59 -7.75
N THR A 120 17.23 9.62 -7.94
CA THR A 120 16.06 9.75 -8.83
C THR A 120 14.78 10.08 -8.06
N TYR A 121 14.89 10.40 -6.76
CA TYR A 121 13.73 10.73 -5.94
C TYR A 121 13.23 12.13 -6.24
N HIS A 122 11.90 12.29 -6.18
CA HIS A 122 11.30 13.60 -6.35
C HIS A 122 11.70 14.52 -5.18
N PRO A 123 12.02 15.82 -5.40
CA PRO A 123 12.38 16.76 -4.34
C PRO A 123 11.38 16.83 -3.18
N SER A 124 10.10 16.56 -3.45
CA SER A 124 9.03 16.52 -2.44
C SER A 124 9.03 15.24 -1.57
N THR A 125 9.93 14.30 -1.81
CA THR A 125 10.02 13.05 -1.04
C THR A 125 10.55 13.35 0.35
N LYS A 126 9.68 13.25 1.36
CA LYS A 126 9.98 13.69 2.74
C LYS A 126 10.88 12.75 3.54
N ALA A 127 10.96 11.48 3.15
CA ALA A 127 11.68 10.46 3.91
C ALA A 127 12.40 9.50 2.96
N LEU A 128 13.61 9.11 3.35
CA LEU A 128 14.41 8.09 2.67
C LEU A 128 14.23 6.76 3.39
N GLY A 129 13.77 5.75 2.66
CA GLY A 129 13.56 4.40 3.21
C GLY A 129 12.63 3.57 2.36
N ALA A 130 12.62 2.27 2.62
CA ALA A 130 11.63 1.36 2.06
C ALA A 130 10.42 1.29 2.99
N ARG A 131 9.22 1.52 2.46
CA ARG A 131 7.98 1.35 3.21
C ARG A 131 7.56 -0.12 3.20
N VAL A 132 7.40 -0.71 4.38
CA VAL A 132 7.10 -2.13 4.59
C VAL A 132 5.69 -2.27 5.17
N VAL A 133 4.95 -3.26 4.69
CA VAL A 133 3.63 -3.64 5.23
C VAL A 133 3.66 -5.11 5.60
N ILE A 134 3.22 -5.42 6.81
CA ILE A 134 2.98 -6.80 7.24
C ILE A 134 1.47 -7.00 7.27
N HIS A 135 1.00 -7.97 6.49
CA HIS A 135 -0.43 -8.28 6.36
C HIS A 135 -0.64 -9.79 6.25
N HIS A 136 -1.89 -10.23 6.44
CA HIS A 136 -2.20 -11.64 6.29
C HIS A 136 -2.08 -12.07 4.80
N PRO A 137 -1.68 -13.32 4.47
CA PRO A 137 -1.48 -13.75 3.08
C PRO A 137 -2.68 -13.60 2.13
N ASN A 138 -3.90 -13.51 2.68
CA ASN A 138 -5.14 -13.33 1.91
C ASN A 138 -5.60 -11.87 1.79
N GLU A 139 -4.91 -10.96 2.46
CA GLU A 139 -5.28 -9.55 2.50
C GLU A 139 -4.57 -8.76 1.41
N THR A 140 -5.22 -7.69 0.96
CA THR A 140 -4.59 -6.72 0.08
C THR A 140 -3.76 -5.76 0.93
N PRO A 141 -2.46 -5.59 0.66
CA PRO A 141 -1.64 -4.63 1.39
C PRO A 141 -2.12 -3.20 1.13
N SER A 142 -2.09 -2.36 2.17
CA SER A 142 -2.23 -0.91 2.04
C SER A 142 -1.06 -0.22 2.75
N PRO A 143 -0.05 0.18 1.98
CA PRO A 143 1.08 0.92 2.53
C PRO A 143 0.69 2.27 3.14
N GLU A 144 -0.40 2.90 2.68
CA GLU A 144 -0.92 4.15 3.24
C GLU A 144 -1.39 4.00 4.69
N ASP A 145 -2.09 2.91 4.98
CA ASP A 145 -2.76 2.72 6.26
C ASP A 145 -1.90 1.95 7.27
N GLN A 146 -1.03 1.07 6.79
CA GLN A 146 -0.31 0.09 7.63
C GLN A 146 1.20 0.07 7.38
N GLY A 147 1.70 0.89 6.46
CA GLY A 147 3.12 0.90 6.13
C GLY A 147 3.94 1.67 7.17
N PHE A 148 5.13 1.14 7.46
CA PHE A 148 6.14 1.75 8.31
C PHE A 148 7.53 1.64 7.65
N ILE A 149 8.54 2.32 8.19
CA ILE A 149 9.93 2.28 7.70
C ILE A 149 10.82 1.83 8.86
N GLU A 150 11.34 0.61 8.77
CA GLU A 150 12.27 0.04 9.75
C GLU A 150 13.25 -0.90 9.05
N ILE A 151 14.46 -1.04 9.60
CA ILE A 151 15.51 -1.92 9.05
C ILE A 151 15.36 -3.35 9.60
N SER A 152 14.95 -3.49 10.86
CA SER A 152 14.83 -4.77 11.55
C SER A 152 13.48 -4.85 12.25
N VAL A 153 12.74 -5.93 12.01
CA VAL A 153 11.39 -6.12 12.54
C VAL A 153 11.26 -7.53 13.10
N SER A 154 10.88 -7.61 14.37
CA SER A 154 10.50 -8.87 15.03
C SER A 154 8.99 -9.00 15.10
N LEU A 155 8.45 -10.15 14.73
CA LEU A 155 7.00 -10.36 14.62
C LEU A 155 6.49 -11.33 15.67
N ARG A 156 5.38 -10.96 16.30
CA ARG A 156 4.53 -11.84 17.12
C ARG A 156 3.14 -11.84 16.53
N GLN A 157 2.63 -13.02 16.17
CA GLN A 157 1.26 -13.15 15.67
C GLN A 157 0.29 -13.33 16.82
N SER A 158 -0.76 -12.51 16.85
CA SER A 158 -1.90 -12.63 17.76
C SER A 158 -3.17 -12.79 16.94
N ILE A 159 -3.93 -13.85 17.19
CA ILE A 159 -5.19 -14.13 16.49
C ILE A 159 -6.33 -13.96 17.49
N MET A 160 -7.33 -13.16 17.12
CA MET A 160 -8.54 -12.94 17.92
C MET A 160 -9.75 -13.39 17.12
N TYR A 161 -10.56 -14.28 17.70
CA TYR A 161 -11.83 -14.73 17.14
C TYR A 161 -12.97 -14.04 17.87
N ARG A 162 -13.87 -13.41 17.12
CA ARG A 162 -15.12 -12.84 17.64
C ARG A 162 -16.27 -13.77 17.30
N LEU A 163 -17.19 -13.91 18.24
CA LEU A 163 -18.38 -14.73 18.04
C LEU A 163 -19.44 -13.90 17.28
N PRO A 164 -20.22 -14.52 16.37
CA PRO A 164 -21.25 -13.83 15.59
C PRO A 164 -22.47 -13.49 16.45
N THR A 165 -23.54 -12.93 15.87
CA THR A 165 -24.84 -12.80 16.57
C THR A 165 -25.20 -14.11 17.31
N PRO A 166 -25.60 -14.07 18.60
CA PRO A 166 -26.20 -12.94 19.33
C PRO A 166 -25.25 -12.13 20.24
N PHE A 167 -23.93 -12.25 20.10
CA PHE A 167 -23.00 -11.51 20.96
C PHE A 167 -23.02 -9.99 20.68
N ARG A 168 -22.74 -9.18 21.71
CA ARG A 168 -22.96 -7.72 21.77
C ARG A 168 -22.25 -6.92 20.66
N ASP A 169 -21.16 -7.45 20.15
CA ASP A 169 -20.36 -6.84 19.09
C ASP A 169 -20.99 -6.96 17.70
N HIS A 170 -22.10 -7.71 17.57
CA HIS A 170 -22.85 -7.91 16.32
C HIS A 170 -21.92 -8.22 15.14
N CYS A 171 -20.89 -9.02 15.39
CA CYS A 171 -19.87 -9.31 14.40
C CYS A 171 -20.51 -10.11 13.25
N VAL A 172 -20.45 -9.56 12.04
CA VAL A 172 -20.96 -10.23 10.84
C VAL A 172 -19.79 -10.91 10.14
N TYR A 173 -19.95 -12.18 9.77
CA TYR A 173 -19.03 -12.81 8.85
C TYR A 173 -19.19 -12.18 7.47
N CYS A 174 -18.13 -11.59 6.94
CA CYS A 174 -18.07 -11.18 5.54
C CYS A 174 -18.05 -12.44 4.65
N GLU A 175 -19.20 -13.07 4.45
CA GLU A 175 -19.35 -14.12 3.45
C GLU A 175 -19.34 -13.52 2.05
N ARG A 176 -18.74 -14.27 1.11
CA ARG A 176 -18.72 -13.96 -0.33
C ARG A 176 -20.14 -14.00 -0.90
N ARG A 177 -20.92 -12.94 -0.74
CA ARG A 177 -22.13 -12.73 -1.53
C ARG A 177 -21.80 -11.78 -2.68
N HIS A 178 -22.02 -12.25 -3.91
CA HIS A 178 -21.84 -11.52 -5.18
C HIS A 178 -20.41 -11.18 -5.61
N GLY A 179 -19.55 -12.20 -5.79
CA GLY A 179 -18.35 -12.09 -6.66
C GLY A 179 -17.30 -11.02 -6.30
N THR A 180 -17.49 -10.29 -5.20
CA THR A 180 -16.58 -9.26 -4.71
C THR A 180 -15.89 -9.79 -3.47
N SER A 181 -14.58 -10.04 -3.61
CA SER A 181 -13.71 -10.59 -2.57
C SER A 181 -13.43 -9.55 -1.49
N VAL A 182 -14.43 -9.17 -0.70
CA VAL A 182 -14.24 -8.28 0.45
C VAL A 182 -14.11 -9.12 1.72
N ASN A 183 -12.86 -9.50 2.05
CA ASN A 183 -12.57 -10.41 3.15
C ASN A 183 -12.29 -9.69 4.49
N ASN A 184 -12.20 -8.35 4.50
CA ASN A 184 -12.00 -7.58 5.73
C ASN A 184 -12.74 -6.23 5.70
N GLN A 185 -12.89 -5.63 6.90
CA GLN A 185 -13.58 -4.36 7.10
C GLN A 185 -12.97 -3.19 6.30
N LYS A 186 -11.64 -3.15 6.15
CA LYS A 186 -10.94 -2.07 5.43
C LYS A 186 -11.29 -2.09 3.95
N ASP A 187 -11.32 -3.28 3.35
CA ASP A 187 -11.69 -3.45 1.95
C ASP A 187 -13.15 -3.08 1.72
N TYR A 188 -14.04 -3.38 2.68
CA TYR A 188 -15.45 -2.95 2.63
C TYR A 188 -15.58 -1.42 2.62
N VAL A 189 -14.90 -0.75 3.55
CA VAL A 189 -14.93 0.71 3.65
C VAL A 189 -14.36 1.35 2.37
N ARG A 190 -13.22 0.86 1.87
CA ARG A 190 -12.63 1.35 0.62
C ARG A 190 -13.54 1.14 -0.57
N SER A 191 -14.16 -0.04 -0.69
CA SER A 191 -15.13 -0.35 -1.74
C SER A 191 -16.33 0.62 -1.69
N GLY A 192 -16.87 0.84 -0.49
CA GLY A 192 -17.96 1.79 -0.28
C GLY A 192 -17.60 3.22 -0.69
N ILE A 193 -16.40 3.70 -0.35
CA ILE A 193 -15.93 5.05 -0.74
C ILE A 193 -15.77 5.14 -2.26
N LYS A 194 -15.16 4.14 -2.90
CA LYS A 194 -15.00 4.10 -4.35
C LYS A 194 -16.35 4.14 -5.06
N ASN A 195 -17.31 3.34 -4.62
CA ASN A 195 -18.64 3.28 -5.24
C ASN A 195 -19.40 4.61 -5.09
N ARG A 196 -19.31 5.29 -3.94
CA ARG A 196 -19.92 6.62 -3.77
C ARG A 196 -19.31 7.67 -4.69
N LYS A 197 -17.97 7.70 -4.80
CA LYS A 197 -17.28 8.63 -5.71
C LYS A 197 -17.62 8.34 -7.18
N PHE A 198 -17.73 7.07 -7.55
CA PHE A 198 -18.15 6.67 -8.89
C PHE A 198 -19.57 7.19 -9.17
N LEU A 199 -20.56 6.90 -8.31
CA LEU A 199 -21.93 7.39 -8.50
C LEU A 199 -22.02 8.92 -8.58
N GLN A 200 -21.19 9.66 -7.85
CA GLN A 200 -21.14 11.12 -7.93
C GLN A 200 -20.57 11.64 -9.27
N MET A 201 -19.66 10.91 -9.91
CA MET A 201 -19.11 11.26 -11.23
C MET A 201 -20.11 11.06 -12.39
N TRP A 202 -21.11 10.19 -12.24
CA TRP A 202 -22.12 9.89 -13.27
C TRP A 202 -23.43 10.68 -13.13
N LEU A 203 -23.55 11.50 -12.08
CA LEU A 203 -24.70 12.38 -11.83
C LEU A 203 -24.48 13.83 -12.34
N HIS A 204 -23.42 14.06 -13.11
CA HIS A 204 -23.11 15.30 -13.84
C HIS A 204 -22.79 14.97 -15.29
#